data_AF-A0A1M6I0Q7-F1
#
_entry.id   AF-A0A1M6I0Q7-F1
#
_cell.length_a   1.000
_cell.length_b   1.000
_cell.length_c   1.000
_cell.angle_alpha   90.00
_cell.angle_beta   90.00
_cell.angle_gamma   90.00
#
_symmetry.space_group_name_H-M   'P 1'
#
loop_
_entity.id
_entity.type
_entity.pdbx_description
1 polymer ?
#
loop_
_entity_poly.entity_id
_entity_poly.type
_entity_poly.pdbx_seq_one_letter_code
_entity_poly.pdbx_strand_id
1 'polypeptide(L)' 'VSIQLFDILGKNVFTATQDANTSTITLENLNLNSGVYLLKLSTESGQSYVKKIVKN' A
#
# COMPACT_ATOMS: atom_id res chain seq x y z
N VAL A 1 0.79 -7.72 -9.13
CA VAL A 1 0.59 -6.34 -8.60
C VAL A 1 1.49 -6.12 -7.39
N SER A 2 2.29 -5.06 -7.39
CA SER A 2 3.09 -4.65 -6.23
C SER A 2 2.30 -3.68 -5.36
N ILE A 3 2.31 -3.94 -4.06
CA ILE A 3 1.60 -3.19 -3.03
C ILE A 3 2.65 -2.61 -2.09
N GLN A 4 2.66 -1.30 -1.93
CA GLN A 4 3.61 -0.60 -1.06
C GLN A 4 2.87 0.39 -0.18
N LEU A 5 3.25 0.48 1.09
CA LEU A 5 2.75 1.49 2.00
C LEU A 5 3.91 2.36 2.44
N PHE A 6 3.72 3.68 2.35
CA PHE A 6 4.69 4.66 2.80
C PHE A 6 4.11 5.47 3.94
N ASP A 7 4.94 5.85 4.91
CA ASP A 7 4.55 6.90 5.87
C ASP A 7 4.62 8.28 5.21
N ILE A 8 4.20 9.32 5.94
CA ILE A 8 4.14 10.70 5.45
C ILE A 8 5.53 11.28 5.08
N LEU A 9 6.61 10.69 5.59
CA LEU A 9 7.99 11.09 5.28
C LEU A 9 8.54 10.33 4.05
N GLY A 10 7.74 9.45 3.44
CA GLY A 10 8.12 8.66 2.28
C GLY A 10 8.89 7.39 2.62
N LYS A 11 9.00 7.01 3.90
CA LYS A 11 9.61 5.73 4.27
C LYS A 11 8.67 4.59 3.91
N ASN A 12 9.16 3.61 3.17
CA ASN A 12 8.43 2.37 2.91
C ASN A 12 8.31 1.56 4.21
N VAL A 13 7.09 1.33 4.66
CA VAL A 13 6.77 0.61 5.91
C VAL A 13 6.13 -0.75 5.66
N PHE A 14 5.74 -1.05 4.42
CA PHE A 14 5.18 -2.35 4.05
C PHE A 14 5.33 -2.58 2.55
N THR A 15 5.67 -3.81 2.17
CA THR A 15 5.69 -4.25 0.78
C THR A 15 5.11 -5.64 0.68
N ALA A 16 4.22 -5.84 -0.29
CA ALA A 16 3.69 -7.13 -0.67
C ALA A 16 3.50 -7.21 -2.18
N THR A 17 3.33 -8.44 -2.67
CA THR A 17 2.92 -8.71 -4.05
C THR A 17 1.68 -9.57 -4.01
N GLN A 18 0.73 -9.28 -4.89
CA GLN A 18 -0.48 -10.07 -5.05
C GLN A 18 -0.77 -10.31 -6.52
N ASP A 19 -1.35 -11.48 -6.81
CA ASP A 19 -1.79 -11.84 -8.15
C ASP A 19 -2.87 -10.87 -8.66
N ALA A 20 -2.83 -10.58 -9.95
CA ALA A 20 -3.70 -9.58 -10.58
C ALA A 20 -5.18 -9.99 -10.67
N ASN A 21 -5.52 -11.21 -10.25
CA ASN A 21 -6.84 -11.80 -10.44
C ASN A 21 -7.83 -11.51 -9.29
N THR A 22 -7.42 -10.73 -8.28
CA THR A 22 -8.28 -10.38 -7.14
C THR A 22 -8.57 -8.88 -7.12
N SER A 23 -9.85 -8.51 -7.07
CA SER A 23 -10.29 -7.11 -6.97
C SER A 23 -10.13 -6.50 -5.58
N THR A 24 -9.75 -7.31 -4.59
CA THR A 24 -9.65 -6.92 -3.19
C THR A 24 -8.25 -7.21 -2.66
N ILE A 25 -7.66 -6.24 -1.96
CA ILE A 25 -6.36 -6.35 -1.29
C ILE A 25 -6.60 -6.19 0.20
N THR A 26 -6.27 -7.20 0.98
CA THR A 26 -6.33 -7.17 2.45
C THR A 26 -4.92 -7.08 3.00
N LEU A 27 -4.68 -6.09 3.86
CA LEU A 27 -3.39 -5.89 4.52
C LEU A 27 -3.53 -6.30 6.00
N GLU A 28 -2.91 -7.42 6.37
CA GLU A 28 -3.00 -7.97 7.72
C GLU A 28 -1.72 -7.73 8.53
N ASN A 29 -1.85 -7.75 9.86
CA ASN A 29 -0.74 -7.63 10.82
C ASN A 29 0.14 -6.38 10.67
N LEU A 30 -0.46 -5.30 10.16
CA LEU A 30 0.17 -3.98 10.06
C LEU A 30 0.23 -3.31 11.44
N ASN A 31 1.40 -3.33 12.07
CA ASN A 31 1.65 -2.56 13.29
C ASN A 31 2.02 -1.10 12.95
N LEU A 32 1.00 -0.31 12.61
CA LEU A 32 1.15 1.10 12.23
C LEU A 32 0.72 2.00 13.37
N ASN A 33 1.54 3.03 13.62
CA ASN A 33 1.17 4.13 14.50
C ASN A 33 0.01 4.95 13.90
N SER A 34 -0.67 5.72 14.73
CA SER A 34 -1.62 6.73 14.25
C SER A 34 -0.90 7.74 13.36
N GLY A 35 -1.49 8.09 12.22
CA GLY A 35 -0.86 8.97 11.24
C GLY A 35 -1.42 8.85 9.83
N VAL A 36 -0.71 9.47 8.89
CA VAL A 36 -1.04 9.46 7.47
C VAL A 36 -0.08 8.53 6.73
N TYR A 37 -0.65 7.71 5.85
CA TYR A 37 0.07 6.77 5.01
C TYR A 37 -0.36 6.91 3.55
N LEU A 38 0.54 6.55 2.63
CA LEU A 38 0.29 6.50 1.20
C LEU A 38 0.38 5.04 0.74
N LEU A 39 -0.75 4.49 0.31
CA LEU A 39 -0.81 3.19 -0.35
C LEU A 39 -0.54 3.39 -1.84
N LYS A 40 0.48 2.73 -2.36
CA LYS A 40 0.81 2.67 -3.78
C LYS A 40 0.58 1.25 -4.29
N LEU A 41 -0.21 1.13 -5.35
CA LEU A 41 -0.39 -0.10 -6.12
C LEU A 41 0.29 0.09 -7.47
N SER A 42 1.14 -0.85 -7.87
CA SER A 42 1.79 -0.84 -9.18
C SER A 42 1.46 -2.12 -9.94
N THR A 43 0.93 -2.00 -11.16
CA THR A 43 0.69 -3.13 -12.06
C THR A 43 1.97 -3.48 -12.81
N GLU A 44 2.06 -4.71 -13.32
CA GLU A 44 3.18 -5.13 -14.17
C GLU A 44 3.24 -4.35 -15.50
N SER A 45 2.08 -3.86 -15.96
CA SER A 45 1.96 -2.96 -17.11
C SER A 45 2.42 -1.52 -16.83
N GLY A 46 2.95 -1.24 -15.64
CA GLY A 46 3.52 0.06 -15.28
C GLY A 46 2.51 1.10 -14.77
N GLN A 47 1.22 0.75 -14.67
CA GLN A 47 0.23 1.66 -14.09
C GLN A 47 0.40 1.74 -12.58
N SER A 48 0.29 2.95 -12.02
CA SER A 48 0.38 3.18 -10.58
C SER A 48 -0.87 3.89 -10.07
N TYR A 49 -1.39 3.41 -8.94
CA TYR A 49 -2.52 4.01 -8.23
C TYR A 49 -2.07 4.36 -6.81
N VAL A 50 -2.44 5.56 -6.35
CA VAL A 50 -2.06 6.04 -5.02
C VAL A 50 -3.31 6.42 -4.24
N LYS A 51 -3.38 6.00 -2.97
CA LYS A 51 -4.45 6.36 -2.04
C LYS A 51 -3.87 6.80 -0.71
N LYS A 52 -4.34 7.95 -0.20
CA LYS A 52 -4.05 8.40 1.16
C LYS A 52 -4.91 7.62 2.16
N ILE A 53 -4.27 7.14 3.23
CA ILE A 53 -4.90 6.46 4.35
C ILE A 53 -4.63 7.28 5.60
N VAL A 54 -5.65 7.48 6.43
CA VAL A 54 -5.53 8.10 7.76
C VAL A 54 -5.84 7.02 8.79
N LYS A 55 -4.86 6.70 9.63
CA LYS A 55 -5.00 5.74 10.74
C LYS A 55 -5.11 6.54 12.03
N ASN A 56 -6.23 6.38 12.74
CA ASN A 56 -6.39 6.88 14.12
C ASN A 56 -5.95 5.83 15.12
#